data_AF-A0A1H9T800-F1
#
_entry.id   AF-A0A1H9T800-F1
#
_cell.length_a   1.000
_cell.length_b   1.000
_cell.length_c   1.000
_cell.angle_alpha   90.00
_cell.angle_beta   90.00
_cell.angle_gamma   90.00
#
_symmetry.space_group_name_H-M   'P 1'
#
loop_
_entity.id
_entity.type
_entity.pdbx_description
1 polymer ?
#
loop_
_entity_poly.entity_id
_entity_poly.type
_entity_poly.pdbx_seq_one_letter_code
_entity_poly.pdbx_strand_id
1 'polypeptide(L)'
;MHEPRQLEPFHFSEETIAKWSPLLVKLTWAAIIIGTIVGMIFFWIVGDVFGQDMGTLVWVLTMGLVTALMFLRQLMLAERE
;
A
#
# COMPACT_ATOMS: atom_id res chain seq x y z
N MET A 1 -9.90 7.00 -41.61
CA MET A 1 -9.44 5.90 -40.75
C MET A 1 -8.43 6.49 -39.77
N HIS A 2 -8.81 6.68 -38.50
CA HIS A 2 -7.84 7.00 -37.46
C HIS A 2 -7.28 5.67 -36.96
N GLU A 3 -5.99 5.42 -37.20
CA GLU A 3 -5.28 4.33 -36.54
C GLU A 3 -5.44 4.48 -35.02
N PRO A 4 -5.74 3.41 -34.29
CA PRO A 4 -5.79 3.47 -32.84
C PRO A 4 -4.40 3.87 -32.35
N ARG A 5 -4.33 4.95 -31.58
CA ARG A 5 -3.11 5.38 -30.90
C ARG A 5 -2.66 4.22 -30.01
N GLN A 6 -1.65 3.47 -30.46
CA GLN A 6 -0.99 2.44 -29.68
C GLN A 6 -0.47 3.15 -28.42
N LEU A 7 -1.10 2.89 -27.28
CA LEU A 7 -0.56 3.34 -26.00
C LEU A 7 0.72 2.54 -25.84
N GLU A 8 1.88 3.20 -25.87
CA GLU A 8 3.13 2.53 -25.53
C GLU A 8 2.91 1.83 -24.18
N PRO A 9 3.29 0.55 -24.06
CA PRO A 9 3.22 -0.14 -22.78
C PRO A 9 3.91 0.75 -21.76
N PHE A 10 3.19 1.06 -20.68
CA PHE A 10 3.78 1.75 -19.56
C PHE A 10 5.01 0.93 -19.18
N HIS A 11 6.19 1.54 -19.22
CA HIS A 11 7.45 0.87 -18.93
C HIS A 11 8.11 1.65 -17.80
N PHE A 12 8.23 1.02 -16.63
CA PHE A 12 9.11 1.56 -15.60
C PHE A 12 10.58 1.42 -16.03
N SER A 13 11.37 2.49 -15.93
CA SER A 13 12.81 2.38 -16.13
C SER A 13 13.46 1.50 -15.05
N GLU A 14 14.53 0.77 -15.38
CA GLU A 14 15.23 -0.08 -14.41
C GLU A 14 15.69 0.69 -13.17
N GLU A 15 16.11 1.95 -13.35
CA GLU A 15 16.50 2.85 -12.26
C GLU A 15 15.30 3.16 -11.33
N THR A 16 14.12 3.36 -11.91
CA THR A 16 12.89 3.58 -11.15
C THR A 16 12.53 2.33 -10.35
N ILE A 17 12.61 1.15 -10.95
CA ILE A 17 12.30 -0.12 -10.26
C ILE A 17 13.29 -0.35 -9.11
N ALA A 18 14.59 -0.16 -9.35
CA ALA A 18 15.64 -0.37 -8.34
C ALA A 18 15.49 0.56 -7.12
N LYS A 19 15.02 1.79 -7.34
CA LYS A 19 14.80 2.77 -6.26
C LYS A 19 13.49 2.54 -5.52
N TRP A 20 12.39 2.30 -6.23
CA TRP A 20 11.05 2.30 -5.65
C TRP A 20 10.62 0.94 -5.11
N SER A 21 11.06 -0.18 -5.68
CA SER A 21 10.75 -1.52 -5.15
C SER A 21 11.13 -1.70 -3.68
N PRO A 22 12.38 -1.38 -3.24
CA PRO A 22 12.72 -1.48 -1.81
C PRO A 22 12.04 -0.39 -0.97
N LEU A 23 11.75 0.77 -1.55
CA LEU A 23 11.07 1.87 -0.86
C LEU A 23 9.61 1.50 -0.54
N LEU A 24 8.90 0.86 -1.47
CA LEU A 24 7.54 0.34 -1.27
C LEU A 24 7.47 -0.69 -0.16
N VAL A 25 8.47 -1.58 -0.05
CA VAL A 25 8.56 -2.53 1.07
C VAL A 25 8.74 -1.79 2.40
N LYS A 26 9.64 -0.80 2.46
CA LYS A 26 9.84 0.01 3.67
C LYS A 26 8.57 0.78 4.07
N LEU A 27 7.89 1.40 3.11
CA LEU A 27 6.62 2.08 3.35
C LEU A 27 5.54 1.11 3.84
N THR A 28 5.49 -0.10 3.30
CA THR A 28 4.55 -1.12 3.75
C THR A 28 4.77 -1.47 5.20
N TRP A 29 6.02 -1.75 5.60
CA TRP A 29 6.34 -2.03 7.00
C TRP A 29 6.08 -0.84 7.93
N ALA A 30 6.40 0.38 7.49
CA ALA A 30 6.09 1.59 8.25
C ALA A 30 4.58 1.75 8.47
N ALA A 31 3.78 1.54 7.43
CA ALA A 31 2.32 1.60 7.50
C ALA A 31 1.74 0.53 8.44
N ILE A 32 2.25 -0.71 8.38
CA ILE A 32 1.86 -1.79 9.31
C ILE A 32 2.13 -1.38 10.75
N ILE A 33 3.34 -0.91 11.05
CA ILE A 33 3.73 -0.54 12.43
C ILE A 33 2.83 0.60 12.94
N ILE A 34 2.71 1.68 12.17
CA ILE A 34 1.91 2.85 12.56
C ILE A 34 0.44 2.46 12.71
N GLY A 35 -0.14 1.80 11.71
CA GLY A 35 -1.55 1.40 11.73
C GLY A 35 -1.88 0.41 12.85
N THR A 36 -0.97 -0.53 13.15
CA THR A 36 -1.14 -1.45 14.29
C THR A 36 -1.17 -0.68 15.61
N ILE A 37 -0.20 0.23 15.83
CA ILE A 37 -0.12 1.03 17.06
C ILE A 37 -1.35 1.92 17.21
N VAL A 38 -1.72 2.67 16.17
CA VAL A 38 -2.88 3.57 16.20
C VAL A 38 -4.17 2.79 16.45
N GLY A 39 -4.37 1.67 15.76
CA GLY A 39 -5.55 0.83 15.99
C GLY A 39 -5.60 0.25 17.41
N MET A 40 -4.45 -0.17 17.98
CA MET A 40 -4.38 -0.61 19.38
C MET A 40 -4.74 0.51 20.35
N ILE A 41 -4.30 1.75 20.11
CA ILE A 41 -4.66 2.92 20.93
C ILE A 41 -6.17 3.12 20.92
N PHE A 42 -6.81 3.18 19.75
CA PHE A 42 -8.25 3.36 19.66
C PHE A 42 -9.02 2.20 20.31
N PHE A 43 -8.60 0.96 20.04
CA PHE A 43 -9.32 -0.22 20.52
C PHE A 43 -9.22 -0.40 22.04
N TRP A 44 -8.04 -0.23 22.62
CA TRP A 44 -7.78 -0.55 24.03
C TRP A 44 -7.77 0.65 24.97
N ILE A 45 -7.34 1.83 24.52
CA ILE A 45 -7.21 3.01 25.39
C ILE A 45 -8.51 3.78 25.49
N VAL A 46 -9.27 3.90 24.39
CA VAL A 46 -10.61 4.53 24.43
C VAL A 46 -11.60 3.57 25.08
N GLY A 47 -11.51 2.27 24.77
CA GLY A 47 -12.10 1.18 25.55
C GLY A 47 -13.63 1.06 25.54
N ASP A 48 -14.34 2.01 24.92
CA ASP A 48 -15.78 1.92 24.67
C ASP A 48 -16.07 1.27 23.30
N VAL A 49 -17.36 0.99 23.03
CA VAL A 49 -17.80 0.37 21.77
C VAL A 49 -17.33 1.17 20.56
N PHE A 50 -17.40 2.51 20.66
CA PHE A 50 -16.93 3.40 19.61
C PHE A 50 -15.42 3.27 19.35
N GLY A 51 -14.60 3.21 20.39
CA GLY A 51 -13.16 3.00 20.30
C GLY A 51 -12.79 1.67 19.65
N GLN A 52 -13.53 0.60 19.97
CA GLN A 52 -13.33 -0.72 19.35
C GLN A 52 -13.67 -0.71 17.86
N ASP A 53 -14.78 -0.07 17.46
CA ASP A 53 -15.17 0.07 16.05
C ASP A 53 -14.13 0.89 15.27
N MET A 54 -13.69 2.02 15.84
CA MET A 54 -12.67 2.88 15.24
C MET A 54 -11.31 2.19 15.11
N GLY A 55 -10.88 1.45 16.14
CA GLY A 55 -9.64 0.68 16.11
C GLY A 55 -9.67 -0.41 15.03
N THR A 56 -10.80 -1.09 14.90
CA THR A 56 -11.02 -2.10 13.85
C THR A 56 -11.00 -1.46 12.46
N LEU A 57 -11.66 -0.32 12.27
CA LEU A 57 -11.63 0.44 11.01
C LEU A 57 -10.21 0.86 10.62
N VAL A 58 -9.41 1.34 11.58
CA VAL A 58 -8.00 1.71 11.35
C VAL A 58 -7.20 0.50 10.85
N TRP A 59 -7.40 -0.69 11.44
CA TRP A 59 -6.71 -1.90 10.98
C TRP A 59 -7.16 -2.32 9.58
N VAL A 60 -8.46 -2.27 9.28
CA VAL A 60 -8.97 -2.57 7.92
C VAL A 60 -8.37 -1.64 6.87
N LEU A 61 -8.35 -0.34 7.14
CA LEU A 61 -7.74 0.65 6.24
C LEU A 61 -6.23 0.43 6.07
N THR A 62 -5.54 0.09 7.16
CA THR A 62 -4.10 -0.22 7.13
C THR A 62 -3.83 -1.43 6.24
N MET A 63 -4.60 -2.51 6.37
CA MET A 63 -4.44 -3.70 5.53
C MET A 63 -4.79 -3.44 4.06
N GLY A 64 -5.79 -2.60 3.79
CA GLY A 64 -6.11 -2.13 2.44
C GLY A 64 -4.94 -1.36 1.81
N LEU A 65 -4.35 -0.41 2.56
CA LEU A 65 -3.19 0.36 2.11
C LEU A 65 -1.97 -0.53 1.84
N VAL A 66 -1.66 -1.44 2.76
CA VAL A 66 -0.56 -2.40 2.63
C VAL A 66 -0.72 -3.28 1.40
N THR A 67 -1.94 -3.75 1.15
CA THR A 67 -2.27 -4.55 -0.04
C THR A 67 -2.03 -3.74 -1.31
N ALA A 68 -2.48 -2.48 -1.35
CA ALA A 68 -2.27 -1.59 -2.49
C ALA A 68 -0.77 -1.32 -2.76
N LEU A 69 0.02 -1.07 -1.71
CA LEU A 69 1.47 -0.83 -1.85
C LEU A 69 2.20 -2.07 -2.38
N MET A 70 1.84 -3.26 -1.91
CA MET A 70 2.42 -4.50 -2.39
C MET A 70 1.95 -4.82 -3.82
N PHE A 71 0.70 -4.56 -4.16
CA PHE A 71 0.20 -4.70 -5.53
C PHE A 71 0.98 -3.81 -6.50
N LEU A 72 1.19 -2.53 -6.17
CA LEU A 72 2.03 -1.63 -6.96
C LEU A 72 3.45 -2.18 -7.13
N ARG A 73 4.03 -2.72 -6.06
CA ARG A 73 5.35 -3.35 -6.14
C ARG A 73 5.36 -4.56 -7.10
N GLN A 74 4.35 -5.43 -7.03
CA GLN A 74 4.27 -6.58 -7.92
C GLN A 74 4.09 -6.16 -9.37
N LEU A 75 3.29 -5.12 -9.63
CA LEU A 75 3.13 -4.55 -10.96
C LEU A 75 4.45 -4.00 -11.51
N MET A 76 5.21 -3.25 -10.69
CA MET A 76 6.55 -2.76 -11.08
C MET A 76 7.56 -3.87 -11.35
N LEU A 77 7.46 -5.01 -10.63
CA LEU A 77 8.36 -6.14 -10.83
C LEU A 77 7.95 -7.00 -12.04
N ALA A 78 6.66 -7.12 -12.33
CA ALA A 78 6.15 -7.84 -13.48
C ALA A 78 6.55 -7.18 -14.80
N GLU A 79 6.65 -5.85 -14.85
CA GLU A 79 7.16 -5.13 -16.04
C GLU A 79 8.68 -5.22 -16.25
N ARG A 80 9.40 -5.83 -15.29
CA ARG A 80 10.84 -6.08 -15.42
C ARG A 80 11.15 -7.36 -16.21
N GLU A 81 10.20 -8.30 -16.27
CA GLU A 81 10.30 -9.56 -17.04
C GLU A 81 9.88 -9.36 -18.50
#